data_AF-A0A3B8J164-F1
#
_entry.id   AF-A0A3B8J164-F1
#
_cell.length_a   1.000
_cell.length_b   1.000
_cell.length_c   1.000
_cell.angle_alpha   90.00
_cell.angle_beta   90.00
_cell.angle_gamma   90.00
#
_symmetry.space_group_name_H-M   'P 1'
#
loop_
_entity.id
_entity.type
_entity.pdbx_description
1 polymer ?
#
loop_
_entity_poly.entity_id
_entity_poly.type
_entity_poly.pdbx_seq_one_letter_code
_entity_poly.pdbx_strand_id
1 'polypeptide(L)'
;MERMDITVKTILLSRKGSDGLICKDNMRADIQTTFFVRVNNQAKDVEQVADSIGTERASDPQQLELLFDAKFSEALKTVGKHFEFVELYNSRAQFKDRILEEIGTDLNGYILDDCAIDYLEQTSIQDLDENNILDSEGIKKIIELTSTQKIAANEIDREREKVIKKQDVEAKEAVLELERQQEEAEAKQRREISVVKSRETAEADKIREEERLKAEKARIATEEEIQIAEENRMRQVAVASKNKERTEAVEEERVKQAQQLEETERLRVVELATIEKEKALEVERKNIQDVIRDRVAVEKAVVEEQERINDTKAFAEAERQRKVKLVAAERDADAALVAEIKDAEAKKQSAEHAAKQRI
;
A
#
# COMPACT_ATOMS: atom_id res chain seq x y z
N MET A 1 44.01 118.66 27.00
CA MET A 1 44.80 117.79 26.11
C MET A 1 43.80 116.89 25.42
N GLU A 2 43.50 117.18 24.17
CA GLU A 2 42.63 116.31 23.37
C GLU A 2 43.42 115.05 22.99
N ARG A 3 42.75 113.90 22.98
CA ARG A 3 43.34 112.59 22.66
C ARG A 3 42.53 111.99 21.52
N MET A 4 43.20 111.53 20.47
CA MET A 4 42.59 110.85 19.33
C MET A 4 42.93 109.36 19.40
N ASP A 5 41.93 108.51 19.18
CA ASP A 5 42.12 107.07 19.11
C ASP A 5 42.44 106.65 17.68
N ILE A 6 43.67 106.14 17.48
CA ILE A 6 44.21 105.72 16.18
C ILE A 6 44.10 104.20 15.95
N THR A 7 43.35 103.49 16.79
CA THR A 7 43.10 102.04 16.62
C THR A 7 42.22 101.76 15.41
N VAL A 8 42.27 100.52 14.92
CA VAL A 8 41.44 100.05 13.81
C VAL A 8 39.96 100.12 14.19
N LYS A 9 39.18 100.74 13.30
CA LYS A 9 37.73 100.81 13.34
C LYS A 9 37.14 100.04 12.18
N THR A 10 35.94 99.53 12.40
CA THR A 10 35.22 98.68 11.44
C THR A 10 34.06 99.46 10.88
N ILE A 11 33.96 99.52 9.56
CA ILE A 11 32.83 100.13 8.83
C ILE A 11 32.13 99.03 8.07
N LEU A 12 30.85 98.83 8.38
CA LEU A 12 30.03 97.83 7.72
C LEU A 12 29.25 98.47 6.58
N LEU A 13 29.40 97.95 5.37
CA LEU A 13 28.64 98.39 4.20
C LEU A 13 27.78 97.23 3.69
N SER A 14 26.46 97.45 3.66
CA SER A 14 25.49 96.47 3.16
C SER A 14 24.70 97.04 1.99
N ARG A 15 24.69 96.32 0.87
CA ARG A 15 23.96 96.67 -0.35
C ARG A 15 23.14 95.46 -0.80
N LYS A 16 21.82 95.55 -0.70
CA LYS A 16 20.89 94.45 -0.97
C LYS A 16 19.68 94.93 -1.77
N GLY A 17 19.00 94.00 -2.46
CA GLY A 17 17.78 94.31 -3.22
C GLY A 17 18.05 95.33 -4.31
N SER A 18 17.23 96.40 -4.37
CA SER A 18 17.37 97.47 -5.35
C SER A 18 18.72 98.22 -5.31
N ASP A 19 19.38 98.23 -4.15
CA ASP A 19 20.69 98.86 -3.95
C ASP A 19 21.87 97.90 -4.18
N GLY A 20 21.58 96.64 -4.57
CA GLY A 20 22.58 95.62 -4.83
C GLY A 20 23.57 96.01 -5.94
N LEU A 21 24.74 95.39 -5.89
CA LEU A 21 25.83 95.61 -6.82
C LEU A 21 25.50 95.02 -8.20
N ILE A 22 25.56 95.84 -9.25
CA ILE A 22 25.33 95.35 -10.61
C ILE A 22 26.66 94.89 -11.22
N CYS A 23 26.72 93.63 -11.65
CA CYS A 23 27.89 92.99 -12.24
C CYS A 23 28.01 93.29 -13.75
N LYS A 24 29.12 92.91 -14.38
CA LYS A 24 29.38 93.10 -15.82
C LYS A 24 28.31 92.49 -16.73
N ASP A 25 27.77 91.35 -16.34
CA ASP A 25 26.72 90.58 -17.02
C ASP A 25 25.29 91.07 -16.69
N ASN A 26 25.18 92.23 -16.04
CA ASN A 26 23.94 92.84 -15.57
C ASN A 26 23.16 92.00 -14.54
N MET A 27 23.78 90.96 -13.98
CA MET A 27 23.26 90.32 -12.78
C MET A 27 23.51 91.20 -11.56
N ARG A 28 22.50 91.30 -10.70
CA ARG A 28 22.61 92.03 -9.45
C ARG A 28 22.98 91.08 -8.30
N ALA A 29 23.92 91.53 -7.47
CA ALA A 29 24.42 90.81 -6.32
C ALA A 29 24.17 91.61 -5.03
N ASP A 30 23.65 90.93 -4.02
CA ASP A 30 23.60 91.43 -2.68
C ASP A 30 24.96 91.20 -2.02
N ILE A 31 25.54 92.26 -1.47
CA ILE A 31 26.88 92.23 -0.88
C ILE A 31 26.89 92.90 0.50
N GLN A 32 27.60 92.28 1.43
CA GLN A 32 27.95 92.87 2.72
C GLN A 32 29.46 92.83 2.86
N THR A 33 30.08 93.99 3.01
CA THR A 33 31.53 94.14 3.12
C THR A 33 31.88 94.93 4.36
N THR A 34 32.86 94.43 5.10
CA THR A 34 33.43 95.07 6.27
C THR A 34 34.78 95.69 5.91
N PHE A 35 34.93 96.99 6.11
CA PHE A 35 36.17 97.73 5.89
C PHE A 35 36.88 98.03 7.21
N PHE A 36 38.19 97.84 7.24
CA PHE A 36 39.03 98.11 8.41
C PHE A 36 39.83 99.39 8.20
N VAL A 37 39.45 100.47 8.88
CA VAL A 37 40.02 101.81 8.70
C VAL A 37 40.68 102.28 9.99
N ARG A 38 41.81 102.97 9.90
CA ARG A 38 42.43 103.65 11.04
C ARG A 38 43.04 104.98 10.64
N VAL A 39 43.29 105.85 11.60
CA VAL A 39 44.07 107.08 11.38
C VAL A 39 45.55 106.71 11.20
N ASN A 40 46.23 107.36 10.26
CA ASN A 40 47.67 107.16 10.09
C ASN A 40 48.43 107.63 11.34
N ASN A 41 49.54 106.97 11.66
CA ASN A 41 50.34 107.30 12.84
C ASN A 41 51.26 108.52 12.64
N GLN A 42 51.26 109.12 11.45
CA GLN A 42 52.04 110.31 11.14
C GLN A 42 51.38 111.54 11.76
N ALA A 43 52.16 112.36 12.47
CA ALA A 43 51.64 113.53 13.20
C ALA A 43 50.84 114.49 12.30
N LYS A 44 51.29 114.68 11.04
CA LYS A 44 50.60 115.54 10.07
C LYS A 44 49.20 115.04 9.71
N ASP A 45 49.03 113.74 9.59
CA ASP A 45 47.76 113.12 9.20
C ASP A 45 46.77 113.13 10.37
N VAL A 46 47.29 112.94 11.59
CA VAL A 46 46.50 113.10 12.83
C VAL A 46 46.01 114.54 12.99
N GLU A 47 46.88 115.54 12.74
CA GLU A 47 46.51 116.96 12.75
C GLU A 47 45.45 117.26 11.68
N GLN A 48 45.61 116.75 10.46
CA GLN A 48 44.66 116.94 9.36
C GLN A 48 43.27 116.35 9.68
N VAL A 49 43.23 115.16 10.28
CA VAL A 49 41.97 114.52 10.70
C VAL A 49 41.32 115.31 11.85
N ALA A 50 42.13 115.79 12.80
CA ALA A 50 41.64 116.59 13.92
C ALA A 50 41.02 117.92 13.45
N ASP A 51 41.67 118.60 12.51
CA ASP A 51 41.19 119.88 11.97
C ASP A 51 39.92 119.73 11.11
N SER A 52 39.79 118.61 10.39
CA SER A 52 38.67 118.41 9.46
C SER A 52 37.39 117.93 10.14
N ILE A 53 37.49 116.99 11.09
CA ILE A 53 36.33 116.28 11.66
C ILE A 53 36.24 116.46 13.18
N GLY A 54 37.35 116.80 13.85
CA GLY A 54 37.46 116.92 15.30
C GLY A 54 37.88 115.62 15.98
N THR A 55 38.66 115.72 17.07
CA THR A 55 39.28 114.56 17.74
C THR A 55 38.28 113.56 18.33
N GLU A 56 37.09 114.02 18.73
CA GLU A 56 36.04 113.16 19.29
C GLU A 56 35.28 112.37 18.21
N ARG A 57 35.05 112.99 17.05
CA ARG A 57 34.30 112.40 15.94
C ARG A 57 35.16 111.54 15.02
N ALA A 58 36.47 111.78 14.99
CA ALA A 58 37.43 111.04 14.18
C ALA A 58 37.50 109.54 14.50
N SER A 59 37.07 109.14 15.70
CA SER A 59 37.11 107.74 16.16
C SER A 59 35.72 107.13 16.35
N ASP A 60 34.64 107.88 16.07
CA ASP A 60 33.26 107.42 16.20
C ASP A 60 32.84 106.61 14.96
N PRO A 61 32.50 105.31 15.11
CA PRO A 61 32.10 104.47 14.00
C PRO A 61 30.96 105.03 13.14
N GLN A 62 29.98 105.71 13.75
CA GLN A 62 28.84 106.25 13.00
C GLN A 62 29.23 107.42 12.10
N GLN A 63 30.16 108.26 12.56
CA GLN A 63 30.67 109.38 11.77
C GLN A 63 31.57 108.89 10.65
N LEU A 64 32.38 107.87 10.91
CA LEU A 64 33.23 107.24 9.90
C LEU A 64 32.42 106.56 8.81
N GLU A 65 31.31 105.89 9.17
CA GLU A 65 30.37 105.32 8.21
C GLU A 65 29.79 106.42 7.31
N LEU A 66 29.28 107.52 7.88
CA LEU A 66 28.74 108.63 7.10
C LEU A 66 29.79 109.29 6.18
N LEU A 67 31.04 109.37 6.63
CA LEU A 67 32.13 109.99 5.88
C LEU A 67 32.55 109.15 4.67
N PHE A 68 32.61 107.83 4.83
CA PHE A 68 33.18 106.93 3.83
C PHE A 68 32.14 106.11 3.05
N ASP A 69 30.87 106.07 3.46
CA ASP A 69 29.81 105.29 2.78
C ASP A 69 29.75 105.59 1.28
N ALA A 70 29.73 106.87 0.91
CA ALA A 70 29.66 107.28 -0.49
C ALA A 70 30.88 106.78 -1.30
N LYS A 71 32.09 106.96 -0.77
CA LYS A 71 33.34 106.56 -1.45
C LYS A 71 33.47 105.05 -1.57
N PHE A 72 33.16 104.29 -0.51
CA PHE A 72 33.21 102.83 -0.54
C PHE A 72 32.09 102.24 -1.40
N SER A 73 30.91 102.85 -1.40
CA SER A 73 29.80 102.47 -2.28
C SER A 73 30.15 102.70 -3.76
N GLU A 74 30.79 103.81 -4.09
CA GLU A 74 31.29 104.09 -5.44
C GLU A 74 32.33 103.07 -5.88
N ALA A 75 33.34 102.79 -5.04
CA ALA A 75 34.37 101.81 -5.34
C ALA A 75 33.80 100.40 -5.56
N LEU A 76 32.88 99.95 -4.70
CA LEU A 76 32.20 98.66 -4.89
C LEU A 76 31.46 98.61 -6.22
N LYS A 77 30.72 99.68 -6.57
CA LYS A 77 29.98 99.77 -7.84
C LYS A 77 30.91 99.73 -9.06
N THR A 78 32.01 100.48 -9.03
CA THR A 78 33.01 100.50 -10.10
C THR A 78 33.62 99.12 -10.29
N VAL A 79 34.14 98.53 -9.20
CA VAL A 79 34.83 97.24 -9.28
C VAL A 79 33.87 96.12 -9.67
N GLY A 80 32.66 96.07 -9.10
CA GLY A 80 31.67 95.04 -9.45
C GLY A 80 31.32 95.02 -10.93
N LYS A 81 31.35 96.17 -11.61
CA LYS A 81 31.05 96.25 -13.05
C LYS A 81 32.15 95.68 -13.96
N HIS A 82 33.32 95.35 -13.40
CA HIS A 82 34.40 94.68 -14.12
C HIS A 82 34.31 93.15 -14.09
N PHE A 83 33.54 92.56 -13.18
CA PHE A 83 33.44 91.12 -12.97
C PHE A 83 32.06 90.57 -13.36
N GLU A 84 32.03 89.34 -13.87
CA GLU A 84 30.77 88.59 -14.00
C GLU A 84 30.34 88.07 -12.61
N PHE A 85 29.04 87.84 -12.41
CA PHE A 85 28.53 87.43 -11.09
C PHE A 85 29.21 86.17 -10.56
N VAL A 86 29.43 85.18 -11.42
CA VAL A 86 30.10 83.92 -11.05
C VAL A 86 31.57 84.13 -10.68
N GLU A 87 32.25 85.11 -11.30
CA GLU A 87 33.64 85.44 -10.99
C GLU A 87 33.79 86.04 -9.59
N LEU A 88 32.77 86.74 -9.09
CA LEU A 88 32.77 87.27 -7.72
C LEU A 88 32.86 86.15 -6.66
N TYR A 89 32.40 84.93 -6.97
CA TYR A 89 32.58 83.76 -6.10
C TYR A 89 33.93 83.09 -6.29
N ASN A 90 34.32 82.89 -7.55
CA ASN A 90 35.51 82.11 -7.87
C ASN A 90 36.80 82.87 -7.57
N SER A 91 36.78 84.20 -7.69
CA SER A 91 37.94 85.08 -7.61
C SER A 91 37.80 86.14 -6.52
N ARG A 92 37.27 85.77 -5.34
CA ARG A 92 37.07 86.69 -4.20
C ARG A 92 38.30 87.50 -3.82
N ALA A 93 39.48 86.88 -3.85
CA ALA A 93 40.75 87.57 -3.54
C ALA A 93 41.04 88.68 -4.56
N GLN A 94 40.86 88.40 -5.85
CA GLN A 94 41.08 89.39 -6.90
C GLN A 94 40.08 90.55 -6.81
N PHE A 95 38.81 90.24 -6.50
CA PHE A 95 37.79 91.26 -6.29
C PHE A 95 38.14 92.15 -5.08
N LYS A 96 38.59 91.55 -3.97
CA LYS A 96 39.10 92.26 -2.79
C LYS A 96 40.26 93.21 -3.14
N ASP A 97 41.27 92.71 -3.84
CA ASP A 97 42.46 93.48 -4.19
C ASP A 97 42.10 94.68 -5.08
N ARG A 98 41.16 94.50 -6.02
CA ARG A 98 40.65 95.60 -6.86
C ARG A 98 39.86 96.65 -6.07
N ILE A 99 39.09 96.24 -5.05
CA ILE A 99 38.41 97.18 -4.16
C ILE A 99 39.44 98.03 -3.40
N LEU A 100 40.50 97.41 -2.87
CA LEU A 100 41.58 98.13 -2.18
C LEU A 100 42.32 99.09 -3.13
N GLU A 101 42.58 98.66 -4.37
CA GLU A 101 43.22 99.48 -5.41
C GLU A 101 42.36 100.70 -5.78
N GLU A 102 41.05 100.52 -5.97
CA GLU A 102 40.12 101.57 -6.36
C GLU A 102 39.91 102.63 -5.26
N ILE A 103 39.82 102.19 -3.99
CA ILE A 103 39.67 103.11 -2.85
C ILE A 103 40.96 103.91 -2.60
N GLY A 104 42.10 103.25 -2.81
CA GLY A 104 43.44 103.77 -2.52
C GLY A 104 43.83 103.69 -1.05
N THR A 105 45.08 104.03 -0.75
CA THR A 105 45.68 103.90 0.59
C THR A 105 45.56 105.15 1.46
N ASP A 106 45.33 106.33 0.87
CA ASP A 106 45.22 107.61 1.59
C ASP A 106 43.78 108.17 1.50
N LEU A 107 43.16 108.29 2.68
CA LEU A 107 41.78 108.72 2.88
C LEU A 107 41.73 109.99 3.73
N ASN A 108 42.45 111.04 3.31
CA ASN A 108 42.56 112.32 4.04
C ASN A 108 43.11 112.13 5.46
N GLY A 109 44.19 111.35 5.59
CA GLY A 109 44.83 111.03 6.86
C GLY A 109 44.33 109.75 7.54
N TYR A 110 43.30 109.10 6.98
CA TYR A 110 42.94 107.72 7.28
C TYR A 110 43.63 106.75 6.31
N ILE A 111 43.83 105.51 6.76
CA ILE A 111 44.33 104.39 5.96
C ILE A 111 43.30 103.26 6.01
N LEU A 112 43.05 102.66 4.85
CA LEU A 112 42.34 101.38 4.74
C LEU A 112 43.34 100.23 4.91
N ASP A 113 43.22 99.46 5.98
CA ASP A 113 44.12 98.34 6.28
C ASP A 113 43.72 97.07 5.49
N ASP A 114 42.44 96.71 5.47
CA ASP A 114 41.90 95.56 4.70
C ASP A 114 40.39 95.71 4.49
N CYS A 115 39.81 94.84 3.65
CA CYS A 115 38.36 94.67 3.53
C CYS A 115 37.98 93.19 3.54
N ALA A 116 36.82 92.85 4.09
CA ALA A 116 36.30 91.49 4.17
C ALA A 116 34.91 91.44 3.56
N ILE A 117 34.67 90.48 2.66
CA ILE A 117 33.35 90.25 2.05
C ILE A 117 32.65 89.18 2.87
N ASP A 118 31.71 89.61 3.72
CA ASP A 118 30.99 88.75 4.65
C ASP A 118 29.83 88.00 3.97
N TYR A 119 29.16 88.67 3.03
CA TYR A 119 28.00 88.14 2.31
C TYR A 119 28.09 88.51 0.84
N LEU A 120 27.80 87.54 -0.02
CA LEU A 120 27.68 87.73 -1.46
C LEU A 120 26.68 86.70 -1.98
N GLU A 121 25.52 87.17 -2.41
CA GLU A 121 24.45 86.36 -3.00
C GLU A 121 23.86 87.03 -4.23
N GLN A 122 23.22 86.25 -5.10
CA GLN A 122 22.43 86.81 -6.18
C GLN A 122 21.22 87.52 -5.57
N THR A 123 20.93 88.74 -5.98
CA THR A 123 19.67 89.40 -5.60
C THR A 123 18.50 88.56 -6.10
N SER A 124 17.47 88.42 -5.26
CA SER A 124 16.25 87.69 -5.63
C SER A 124 15.56 88.36 -6.81
N ILE A 125 15.01 87.57 -7.73
CA ILE A 125 14.26 88.07 -8.89
C ILE A 125 13.09 88.97 -8.45
N GLN A 126 12.51 88.71 -7.28
CA GLN A 126 11.39 89.49 -6.74
C GLN A 126 11.77 90.93 -6.37
N ASP A 127 13.05 91.17 -6.09
CA ASP A 127 13.57 92.49 -5.72
C ASP A 127 14.13 93.26 -6.93
N LEU A 128 14.05 92.68 -8.14
CA LEU A 128 14.49 93.29 -9.40
C LEU A 128 13.32 93.99 -10.11
N ASP A 129 13.59 95.13 -10.75
CA ASP A 129 12.59 95.87 -11.52
C ASP A 129 12.63 95.47 -13.00
N GLU A 130 11.57 94.82 -13.47
CA GLU A 130 11.42 94.42 -14.88
C GLU A 130 11.43 95.61 -15.86
N ASN A 131 11.09 96.82 -15.39
CA ASN A 131 11.08 98.04 -16.20
C ASN A 131 12.45 98.71 -16.28
N ASN A 132 13.42 98.30 -15.44
CA ASN A 132 14.80 98.76 -15.50
C ASN A 132 15.58 97.96 -16.55
N ILE A 133 16.27 98.64 -17.47
CA ILE A 133 16.97 97.98 -18.58
C ILE A 133 18.02 96.98 -18.09
N LEU A 134 18.80 97.34 -17.05
CA LEU A 134 19.87 96.48 -16.54
C LEU A 134 19.28 95.27 -15.82
N ASP A 135 18.28 95.47 -14.97
CA ASP A 135 17.64 94.38 -14.24
C ASP A 135 16.86 93.46 -15.19
N SER A 136 16.23 93.99 -16.25
CA SER A 136 15.55 93.20 -17.29
C SER A 136 16.52 92.26 -18.03
N GLU A 137 17.71 92.76 -18.39
CA GLU A 137 18.77 91.93 -18.98
C GLU A 137 19.30 90.88 -17.99
N GLY A 138 19.46 91.25 -16.71
CA GLY A 138 19.84 90.34 -15.64
C GLY A 138 18.82 89.22 -15.43
N ILE A 139 17.51 89.55 -15.36
CA ILE A 139 16.41 88.58 -15.24
C ILE A 139 16.42 87.62 -16.42
N LYS A 140 16.56 88.14 -17.65
CA LYS A 140 16.67 87.30 -18.85
C LYS A 140 17.83 86.32 -18.73
N LYS A 141 18.99 86.78 -18.28
CA LYS A 141 20.18 85.94 -18.11
C LYS A 141 19.98 84.86 -17.06
N ILE A 142 19.40 85.20 -15.91
CA ILE A 142 19.07 84.26 -14.83
C ILE A 142 18.11 83.17 -15.35
N ILE A 143 17.06 83.56 -16.08
CA ILE A 143 16.09 82.62 -16.66
C ILE A 143 16.77 81.71 -17.68
N GLU A 144 17.61 82.25 -18.56
CA GLU A 144 18.33 81.48 -19.58
C GLU A 144 19.24 80.41 -18.95
N LEU A 145 20.08 80.81 -17.99
CA LEU A 145 20.99 79.90 -17.30
C LEU A 145 20.22 78.84 -16.50
N THR A 146 19.23 79.27 -15.74
CA THR A 146 18.41 78.36 -14.92
C THR A 146 17.62 77.38 -15.80
N SER A 147 17.09 77.82 -16.93
CA SER A 147 16.35 76.96 -17.86
C SER A 147 17.27 75.94 -18.52
N THR A 148 18.47 76.35 -18.93
CA THR A 148 19.48 75.45 -19.49
C THR A 148 19.86 74.35 -18.49
N GLN A 149 20.09 74.72 -17.22
CA GLN A 149 20.38 73.76 -16.16
C GLN A 149 19.20 72.83 -15.87
N LYS A 150 17.96 73.34 -15.87
CA LYS A 150 16.75 72.51 -15.69
C LYS A 150 16.56 71.52 -16.83
N ILE A 151 16.82 71.92 -18.07
CA ILE A 151 16.75 71.02 -19.24
C ILE A 151 17.81 69.92 -19.08
N ALA A 152 19.07 70.28 -18.81
CA ALA A 152 20.14 69.32 -18.59
C ALA A 152 19.84 68.35 -17.44
N ALA A 153 19.31 68.84 -16.32
CA ALA A 153 18.89 68.01 -15.19
C ALA A 153 17.80 67.02 -15.60
N ASN A 154 16.77 67.47 -16.31
CA ASN A 154 15.71 66.59 -16.80
C ASN A 154 16.22 65.58 -17.84
N GLU A 155 17.16 65.96 -18.71
CA GLU A 155 17.80 65.02 -19.65
C GLU A 155 18.55 63.91 -18.90
N ILE A 156 19.33 64.27 -17.87
CA ILE A 156 20.03 63.30 -17.02
C ILE A 156 19.04 62.38 -16.32
N ASP A 157 17.95 62.92 -15.76
CA ASP A 157 16.93 62.13 -15.07
C ASP A 157 16.22 61.16 -16.03
N ARG A 158 15.86 61.61 -17.24
CA ARG A 158 15.21 60.76 -18.25
C ARG A 158 16.14 59.69 -18.80
N GLU A 159 17.42 60.00 -18.98
CA GLU A 159 18.40 59.02 -19.41
C GLU A 159 18.63 57.97 -18.33
N ARG A 160 18.72 58.39 -17.07
CA ARG A 160 18.77 57.48 -15.91
C ARG A 160 17.56 56.55 -15.88
N GLU A 161 16.34 57.08 -16.05
CA GLU A 161 15.11 56.26 -16.10
C GLU A 161 15.16 55.23 -17.23
N LYS A 162 15.59 55.63 -18.44
CA LYS A 162 15.73 54.70 -19.58
C LYS A 162 16.73 53.60 -19.30
N VAL A 163 17.90 53.93 -18.75
CA VAL A 163 18.94 52.94 -18.43
C VAL A 163 18.44 51.93 -17.41
N ILE A 164 17.81 52.40 -16.32
CA ILE A 164 17.21 51.52 -15.32
C ILE A 164 16.16 50.62 -15.97
N LYS A 165 15.24 51.20 -16.75
CA LYS A 165 14.17 50.43 -17.39
C LYS A 165 14.71 49.37 -18.35
N LYS A 166 15.76 49.70 -19.10
CA LYS A 166 16.43 48.74 -20.00
C LYS A 166 17.05 47.59 -19.20
N GLN A 167 17.78 47.89 -18.13
CA GLN A 167 18.37 46.87 -17.25
C GLN A 167 17.29 45.97 -16.63
N ASP A 168 16.17 46.54 -16.19
CA ASP A 168 15.05 45.77 -15.64
C ASP A 168 14.44 44.81 -16.67
N VAL A 169 14.28 45.26 -17.92
CA VAL A 169 13.76 44.43 -19.01
C VAL A 169 14.75 43.31 -19.34
N GLU A 170 16.02 43.62 -19.52
CA GLU A 170 17.07 42.62 -19.79
C GLU A 170 17.17 41.60 -18.66
N ALA A 171 17.12 42.03 -17.40
CA ALA A 171 17.12 41.14 -16.24
C ALA A 171 15.88 40.24 -16.23
N LYS A 172 14.70 40.79 -16.51
CA LYS A 172 13.45 40.02 -16.55
C LYS A 172 13.45 39.00 -17.70
N GLU A 173 13.93 39.37 -18.87
CA GLU A 173 14.08 38.45 -20.00
C GLU A 173 15.04 37.30 -19.66
N ALA A 174 16.19 37.60 -19.03
CA ALA A 174 17.13 36.58 -18.59
C ALA A 174 16.52 35.62 -17.55
N VAL A 175 15.75 36.15 -16.58
CA VAL A 175 15.03 35.32 -15.60
C VAL A 175 14.02 34.40 -16.28
N LEU A 176 13.19 34.93 -17.19
CA LEU A 176 12.19 34.12 -17.91
C LEU A 176 12.83 33.02 -18.77
N GLU A 177 13.96 33.30 -19.40
CA GLU A 177 14.69 32.29 -20.18
C GLU A 177 15.28 31.20 -19.28
N LEU A 178 15.82 31.56 -18.11
CA LEU A 178 16.28 30.57 -17.12
C LEU A 178 15.12 29.72 -16.58
N GLU A 179 13.97 30.33 -16.29
CA GLU A 179 12.75 29.62 -15.88
C GLU A 179 12.29 28.63 -16.96
N ARG A 180 12.27 29.05 -18.24
CA ARG A 180 11.96 28.18 -19.38
C ARG A 180 12.91 26.99 -19.45
N GLN A 181 14.22 27.22 -19.32
CA GLN A 181 15.23 26.17 -19.33
C GLN A 181 15.07 25.20 -18.15
N GLN A 182 14.73 25.72 -16.96
CA GLN A 182 14.44 24.89 -15.79
C GLN A 182 13.22 23.99 -16.04
N GLU A 183 12.10 24.56 -16.51
CA GLU A 183 10.89 23.78 -16.79
C GLU A 183 11.13 22.69 -17.85
N GLU A 184 11.88 23.00 -18.90
CA GLU A 184 12.27 22.03 -19.93
C GLU A 184 13.12 20.89 -19.35
N ALA A 185 14.12 21.22 -18.52
CA ALA A 185 14.98 20.24 -17.86
C ALA A 185 14.17 19.34 -16.91
N GLU A 186 13.29 19.92 -16.10
CA GLU A 186 12.42 19.16 -15.20
C GLU A 186 11.44 18.25 -15.95
N ALA A 187 10.84 18.74 -17.04
CA ALA A 187 9.95 17.95 -17.87
C ALA A 187 10.69 16.78 -18.53
N LYS A 188 11.92 17.01 -19.01
CA LYS A 188 12.79 15.97 -19.57
C LYS A 188 13.16 14.94 -18.51
N GLN A 189 13.58 15.36 -17.33
CA GLN A 189 13.92 14.47 -16.23
C GLN A 189 12.71 13.64 -15.78
N ARG A 190 11.52 14.24 -15.66
CA ARG A 190 10.27 13.52 -15.37
C ARG A 190 9.95 12.45 -16.41
N ARG A 191 10.15 12.76 -17.70
CA ARG A 191 9.97 11.80 -18.80
C ARG A 191 10.97 10.64 -18.69
N GLU A 192 12.24 10.92 -18.47
CA GLU A 192 13.28 9.90 -18.32
C GLU A 192 13.01 8.98 -17.12
N ILE A 193 12.65 9.55 -15.96
CA ILE A 193 12.25 8.77 -14.78
C ILE A 193 11.05 7.87 -15.10
N SER A 194 10.04 8.38 -15.80
CA SER A 194 8.86 7.60 -16.19
C SER A 194 9.22 6.44 -17.12
N VAL A 195 10.09 6.67 -18.11
CA VAL A 195 10.57 5.62 -19.02
C VAL A 195 11.35 4.54 -18.25
N VAL A 196 12.31 4.93 -17.42
CA VAL A 196 13.09 4.00 -16.60
C VAL A 196 12.17 3.20 -15.69
N LYS A 197 11.28 3.85 -14.95
CA LYS A 197 10.33 3.19 -14.04
C LYS A 197 9.45 2.17 -14.78
N SER A 198 8.96 2.53 -15.97
CA SER A 198 8.12 1.64 -16.78
C SER A 198 8.91 0.42 -17.27
N ARG A 199 10.16 0.63 -17.71
CA ARG A 199 11.05 -0.46 -18.13
C ARG A 199 11.38 -1.41 -16.99
N GLU A 200 11.79 -0.88 -15.84
CA GLU A 200 12.15 -1.71 -14.67
C GLU A 200 10.93 -2.45 -14.11
N THR A 201 9.74 -1.85 -14.16
CA THR A 201 8.49 -2.51 -13.74
C THR A 201 8.13 -3.66 -14.70
N ALA A 202 8.23 -3.44 -16.02
CA ALA A 202 8.00 -4.47 -17.01
C ALA A 202 8.98 -5.65 -16.88
N GLU A 203 10.27 -5.38 -16.64
CA GLU A 203 11.27 -6.42 -16.42
C GLU A 203 11.02 -7.17 -15.10
N ALA A 204 10.68 -6.46 -14.03
CA ALA A 204 10.33 -7.07 -12.75
C ALA A 204 9.08 -7.96 -12.85
N ASP A 205 8.06 -7.54 -13.59
CA ASP A 205 6.85 -8.34 -13.81
C ASP A 205 7.15 -9.58 -14.66
N LYS A 206 8.00 -9.45 -15.69
CA LYS A 206 8.46 -10.59 -16.50
C LYS A 206 9.19 -11.63 -15.64
N ILE A 207 10.15 -11.20 -14.83
CA ILE A 207 10.88 -12.08 -13.90
C ILE A 207 9.91 -12.73 -12.91
N ARG A 208 8.93 -11.98 -12.39
CA ARG A 208 7.92 -12.52 -11.45
C ARG A 208 7.10 -13.64 -12.09
N GLU A 209 6.63 -13.47 -13.32
CA GLU A 209 5.89 -14.52 -14.04
C GLU A 209 6.78 -15.71 -14.43
N GLU A 210 8.05 -15.48 -14.78
CA GLU A 210 9.02 -16.57 -15.03
C GLU A 210 9.27 -17.41 -13.77
N GLU A 211 9.49 -16.77 -12.62
CA GLU A 211 9.66 -17.46 -11.33
C GLU A 211 8.38 -18.17 -10.90
N ARG A 212 7.21 -17.56 -11.14
CA ARG A 212 5.91 -18.21 -10.90
C ARG A 212 5.74 -19.45 -11.77
N LEU A 213 6.10 -19.38 -13.05
CA LEU A 213 6.05 -20.53 -13.95
C LEU A 213 6.98 -21.66 -13.48
N LYS A 214 8.19 -21.33 -13.01
CA LYS A 214 9.12 -22.32 -12.44
C LYS A 214 8.53 -22.97 -11.18
N ALA A 215 7.99 -22.17 -10.27
CA ALA A 215 7.35 -22.66 -9.04
C ALA A 215 6.16 -23.57 -9.35
N GLU A 216 5.30 -23.19 -10.29
CA GLU A 216 4.13 -23.98 -10.67
C GLU A 216 4.53 -25.28 -11.38
N LYS A 217 5.55 -25.25 -12.26
CA LYS A 217 6.11 -26.47 -12.86
C LYS A 217 6.67 -27.42 -11.81
N ALA A 218 7.40 -26.91 -10.82
CA ALA A 218 7.92 -27.73 -9.73
C ALA A 218 6.78 -28.32 -8.89
N ARG A 219 5.71 -27.55 -8.62
CA ARG A 219 4.52 -28.03 -7.91
C ARG A 219 3.82 -29.14 -8.69
N ILE A 220 3.54 -28.93 -9.97
CA ILE A 220 2.90 -29.93 -10.84
C ILE A 220 3.73 -31.21 -10.90
N ALA A 221 5.04 -31.12 -11.13
CA ALA A 221 5.91 -32.29 -11.17
C ALA A 221 5.89 -33.06 -9.84
N THR A 222 5.93 -32.34 -8.70
CA THR A 222 5.83 -32.95 -7.37
C THR A 222 4.47 -33.63 -7.18
N GLU A 223 3.38 -32.99 -7.61
CA GLU A 223 2.03 -33.52 -7.49
C GLU A 223 1.80 -34.75 -8.39
N GLU A 224 2.34 -34.75 -9.61
CA GLU A 224 2.38 -35.91 -10.50
C GLU A 224 3.15 -37.08 -9.86
N GLU A 225 4.34 -36.83 -9.29
CA GLU A 225 5.11 -37.87 -8.59
C GLU A 225 4.34 -38.44 -7.39
N ILE A 226 3.71 -37.58 -6.58
CA ILE A 226 2.87 -38.00 -5.45
C ILE A 226 1.68 -38.84 -5.94
N GLN A 227 0.97 -38.41 -6.99
CA GLN A 227 -0.17 -39.14 -7.53
C GLN A 227 0.24 -40.50 -8.10
N ILE A 228 1.36 -40.57 -8.83
CA ILE A 228 1.92 -41.84 -9.33
C ILE A 228 2.30 -42.75 -8.17
N ALA A 229 2.94 -42.22 -7.12
CA ALA A 229 3.28 -42.99 -5.93
C ALA A 229 2.03 -43.51 -5.21
N GLU A 230 0.98 -42.69 -5.10
CA GLU A 230 -0.28 -43.05 -4.47
C GLU A 230 -1.07 -44.08 -5.29
N GLU A 231 -1.11 -43.95 -6.62
CA GLU A 231 -1.71 -44.95 -7.50
C GLU A 231 -0.96 -46.28 -7.43
N ASN A 232 0.38 -46.23 -7.42
CA ASN A 232 1.20 -47.42 -7.20
C ASN A 232 0.93 -48.06 -5.83
N ARG A 233 0.80 -47.25 -4.77
CA ARG A 233 0.41 -47.72 -3.43
C ARG A 233 -0.96 -48.39 -3.44
N MET A 234 -1.97 -47.74 -4.04
CA MET A 234 -3.32 -48.29 -4.18
C MET A 234 -3.31 -49.60 -4.97
N ARG A 235 -2.54 -49.67 -6.05
CA ARG A 235 -2.36 -50.89 -6.85
C ARG A 235 -1.72 -51.99 -6.02
N GLN A 236 -0.68 -51.70 -5.24
CA GLN A 236 -0.05 -52.67 -4.34
C GLN A 236 -1.03 -53.16 -3.27
N VAL A 237 -1.81 -52.26 -2.66
CA VAL A 237 -2.87 -52.61 -1.69
C VAL A 237 -3.94 -53.49 -2.34
N ALA A 238 -4.39 -53.17 -3.55
CA ALA A 238 -5.37 -53.96 -4.28
C ALA A 238 -4.84 -55.35 -4.66
N VAL A 239 -3.57 -55.45 -5.09
CA VAL A 239 -2.91 -56.74 -5.35
C VAL A 239 -2.77 -57.54 -4.06
N ALA A 240 -2.37 -56.91 -2.95
CA ALA A 240 -2.29 -57.56 -1.64
C ALA A 240 -3.67 -58.04 -1.15
N SER A 241 -4.72 -57.23 -1.32
CA SER A 241 -6.12 -57.61 -1.02
C SER A 241 -6.55 -58.80 -1.84
N LYS A 242 -6.36 -58.76 -3.18
CA LYS A 242 -6.70 -59.90 -4.04
C LYS A 242 -5.88 -61.14 -3.76
N ASN A 243 -4.61 -61.00 -3.39
CA ASN A 243 -3.79 -62.14 -2.98
C ASN A 243 -4.26 -62.70 -1.64
N LYS A 244 -4.68 -61.85 -0.69
CA LYS A 244 -5.30 -62.26 0.57
C LYS A 244 -6.62 -62.99 0.32
N GLU A 245 -7.52 -62.41 -0.47
CA GLU A 245 -8.79 -63.04 -0.88
C GLU A 245 -8.54 -64.38 -1.59
N ARG A 246 -7.54 -64.45 -2.47
CA ARG A 246 -7.18 -65.72 -3.13
C ARG A 246 -6.63 -66.74 -2.14
N THR A 247 -5.83 -66.31 -1.17
CA THR A 247 -5.29 -67.20 -0.12
C THR A 247 -6.39 -67.66 0.82
N GLU A 248 -7.30 -66.76 1.21
CA GLU A 248 -8.49 -67.06 2.00
C GLU A 248 -9.42 -68.01 1.23
N ALA A 249 -9.67 -67.80 -0.07
CA ALA A 249 -10.45 -68.71 -0.89
C ALA A 249 -9.80 -70.09 -1.04
N VAL A 250 -8.46 -70.15 -1.17
CA VAL A 250 -7.72 -71.42 -1.19
C VAL A 250 -7.81 -72.12 0.16
N GLU A 251 -7.64 -71.42 1.27
CA GLU A 251 -7.77 -72.00 2.60
C GLU A 251 -9.22 -72.36 2.94
N GLU A 252 -10.22 -71.59 2.51
CA GLU A 252 -11.63 -71.98 2.60
C GLU A 252 -11.93 -73.23 1.78
N GLU A 253 -11.40 -73.35 0.57
CA GLU A 253 -11.54 -74.56 -0.25
C GLU A 253 -10.82 -75.75 0.41
N ARG A 254 -9.63 -75.55 0.99
CA ARG A 254 -8.91 -76.58 1.75
C ARG A 254 -9.63 -76.97 3.03
N VAL A 255 -10.22 -76.02 3.75
CA VAL A 255 -11.03 -76.25 4.95
C VAL A 255 -12.32 -76.97 4.57
N LYS A 256 -12.99 -76.60 3.48
CA LYS A 256 -14.16 -77.33 2.95
C LYS A 256 -13.78 -78.73 2.51
N GLN A 257 -12.66 -78.92 1.83
CA GLN A 257 -12.16 -80.25 1.47
C GLN A 257 -11.80 -81.07 2.72
N ALA A 258 -11.16 -80.46 3.72
CA ALA A 258 -10.84 -81.12 4.99
C ALA A 258 -12.11 -81.46 5.79
N GLN A 259 -13.11 -80.56 5.83
CA GLN A 259 -14.42 -80.81 6.43
C GLN A 259 -15.19 -81.89 5.69
N GLN A 260 -15.13 -81.91 4.35
CA GLN A 260 -15.73 -82.97 3.55
C GLN A 260 -15.01 -84.29 3.77
N LEU A 261 -13.68 -84.31 3.86
CA LEU A 261 -12.90 -85.51 4.18
C LEU A 261 -13.24 -86.01 5.59
N GLU A 262 -13.26 -85.11 6.58
CA GLU A 262 -13.62 -85.43 7.96
C GLU A 262 -15.08 -85.85 8.09
N GLU A 263 -16.00 -85.26 7.33
CA GLU A 263 -17.38 -85.72 7.24
C GLU A 263 -17.48 -87.08 6.56
N THR A 264 -16.71 -87.33 5.50
CA THR A 264 -16.67 -88.63 4.82
C THR A 264 -16.04 -89.69 5.73
N GLU A 265 -15.03 -89.34 6.52
CA GLU A 265 -14.35 -90.21 7.47
C GLU A 265 -15.22 -90.45 8.70
N ARG A 266 -15.92 -89.43 9.20
CA ARG A 266 -16.96 -89.56 10.23
C ARG A 266 -18.11 -90.42 9.72
N LEU A 267 -18.60 -90.19 8.50
CA LEU A 267 -19.62 -91.03 7.87
C LEU A 267 -19.09 -92.46 7.73
N ARG A 268 -17.84 -92.67 7.33
CA ARG A 268 -17.23 -93.99 7.23
C ARG A 268 -17.08 -94.68 8.59
N VAL A 269 -16.74 -93.95 9.66
CA VAL A 269 -16.67 -94.46 11.04
C VAL A 269 -18.07 -94.76 11.58
N VAL A 270 -19.04 -93.87 11.34
CA VAL A 270 -20.45 -94.09 11.70
C VAL A 270 -21.01 -95.26 10.91
N GLU A 271 -20.69 -95.38 9.62
CA GLU A 271 -21.12 -96.44 8.73
C GLU A 271 -20.48 -97.78 9.12
N LEU A 272 -19.18 -97.80 9.46
CA LEU A 272 -18.50 -98.95 10.06
C LEU A 272 -19.12 -99.33 11.42
N ALA A 273 -19.45 -98.35 12.27
CA ALA A 273 -20.10 -98.61 13.54
C ALA A 273 -21.55 -99.09 13.37
N THR A 274 -22.28 -98.59 12.36
CA THR A 274 -23.59 -99.14 12.00
C THR A 274 -23.47 -100.51 11.36
N ILE A 275 -22.45 -100.78 10.55
CA ILE A 275 -22.18 -102.11 9.99
C ILE A 275 -21.77 -103.07 11.10
N GLU A 276 -20.99 -102.66 12.10
CA GLU A 276 -20.68 -103.47 13.28
C GLU A 276 -21.92 -103.70 14.14
N LYS A 277 -22.73 -102.65 14.36
CA LYS A 277 -24.03 -102.76 15.04
C LYS A 277 -24.96 -103.68 14.27
N GLU A 278 -25.07 -103.57 12.95
CA GLU A 278 -25.89 -104.40 12.08
C GLU A 278 -25.34 -105.81 11.99
N LYS A 279 -24.02 -106.03 11.97
CA LYS A 279 -23.40 -107.36 12.11
C LYS A 279 -23.73 -107.97 13.45
N ALA A 280 -23.62 -107.22 14.54
CA ALA A 280 -24.01 -107.71 15.87
C ALA A 280 -25.52 -108.04 15.92
N LEU A 281 -26.35 -107.21 15.27
CA LEU A 281 -27.79 -107.44 15.15
C LEU A 281 -28.13 -108.59 14.20
N GLU A 282 -27.35 -108.84 13.15
CA GLU A 282 -27.48 -109.99 12.25
C GLU A 282 -27.00 -111.27 12.94
N VAL A 283 -25.93 -111.22 13.73
CA VAL A 283 -25.48 -112.36 14.55
C VAL A 283 -26.54 -112.68 15.59
N GLU A 284 -27.10 -111.69 16.27
CA GLU A 284 -28.22 -111.92 17.19
C GLU A 284 -29.51 -112.32 16.47
N ARG A 285 -29.81 -111.79 15.28
CA ARG A 285 -30.95 -112.24 14.47
C ARG A 285 -30.74 -113.66 13.95
N LYS A 286 -29.52 -114.07 13.67
CA LYS A 286 -29.16 -115.43 13.29
C LYS A 286 -29.29 -116.35 14.49
N ASN A 287 -28.86 -115.93 15.68
CA ASN A 287 -29.12 -116.66 16.93
C ASN A 287 -30.62 -116.77 17.21
N ILE A 288 -31.40 -115.70 17.01
CA ILE A 288 -32.86 -115.71 17.14
C ILE A 288 -33.50 -116.60 16.06
N GLN A 289 -33.01 -116.58 14.82
CA GLN A 289 -33.49 -117.46 13.76
C GLN A 289 -33.12 -118.91 14.00
N ASP A 290 -31.96 -119.21 14.59
CA ASP A 290 -31.56 -120.56 14.98
C ASP A 290 -32.44 -121.04 16.14
N VAL A 291 -32.75 -120.18 17.13
CA VAL A 291 -33.73 -120.48 18.20
C VAL A 291 -35.15 -120.65 17.64
N ILE A 292 -35.56 -119.85 16.65
CA ILE A 292 -36.87 -120.00 15.98
C ILE A 292 -36.88 -121.27 15.12
N ARG A 293 -35.77 -121.62 14.44
CA ARG A 293 -35.66 -122.83 13.63
C ARG A 293 -35.69 -124.08 14.51
N ASP A 294 -35.05 -124.04 15.66
CA ASP A 294 -35.13 -125.11 16.66
C ASP A 294 -36.55 -125.19 17.26
N ARG A 295 -37.21 -124.05 17.51
CA ARG A 295 -38.60 -124.02 18.02
C ARG A 295 -39.62 -124.51 16.99
N VAL A 296 -39.44 -124.17 15.71
CA VAL A 296 -40.27 -124.62 14.58
C VAL A 296 -39.97 -126.07 14.22
N ALA A 297 -38.73 -126.56 14.37
CA ALA A 297 -38.41 -127.98 14.22
C ALA A 297 -39.07 -128.81 15.33
N VAL A 298 -39.07 -128.32 16.57
CA VAL A 298 -39.77 -128.95 17.69
C VAL A 298 -41.29 -128.88 17.52
N GLU A 299 -41.86 -127.75 17.09
CA GLU A 299 -43.29 -127.65 16.80
C GLU A 299 -43.72 -128.53 15.64
N LYS A 300 -42.91 -128.62 14.57
CA LYS A 300 -43.22 -129.47 13.42
C LYS A 300 -43.13 -130.96 13.77
N ALA A 301 -42.17 -131.36 14.61
CA ALA A 301 -42.10 -132.72 15.14
C ALA A 301 -43.29 -133.08 16.06
N VAL A 302 -43.76 -132.11 16.86
CA VAL A 302 -44.95 -132.30 17.71
C VAL A 302 -46.22 -132.41 16.86
N VAL A 303 -46.38 -131.60 15.81
CA VAL A 303 -47.56 -131.65 14.93
C VAL A 303 -47.58 -132.90 14.05
N GLU A 304 -46.43 -133.34 13.50
CA GLU A 304 -46.35 -134.59 12.72
C GLU A 304 -46.72 -135.81 13.57
N GLU A 305 -46.34 -135.82 14.86
CA GLU A 305 -46.70 -136.91 15.75
C GLU A 305 -48.13 -136.79 16.31
N GLN A 306 -48.67 -135.57 16.43
CA GLN A 306 -50.07 -135.35 16.77
C GLN A 306 -51.02 -135.80 15.64
N GLU A 307 -50.67 -135.55 14.37
CA GLU A 307 -51.42 -136.03 13.20
C GLU A 307 -51.35 -137.55 13.08
N ARG A 308 -50.19 -138.18 13.32
CA ARG A 308 -50.09 -139.66 13.39
C ARG A 308 -50.95 -140.29 14.49
N ILE A 309 -51.04 -139.64 15.65
CA ILE A 309 -51.92 -140.09 16.74
C ILE A 309 -53.40 -139.91 16.37
N ASN A 310 -53.76 -138.85 15.65
CA ASN A 310 -55.13 -138.65 15.18
C ASN A 310 -55.52 -139.64 14.08
N ASP A 311 -54.63 -139.95 13.14
CA ASP A 311 -54.85 -140.95 12.10
C ASP A 311 -55.01 -142.36 12.67
N THR A 312 -54.20 -142.74 13.67
CA THR A 312 -54.35 -144.04 14.36
C THR A 312 -55.63 -144.11 15.19
N LYS A 313 -56.08 -143.00 15.79
CA LYS A 313 -57.39 -142.93 16.47
C LYS A 313 -58.55 -143.05 15.48
N ALA A 314 -58.48 -142.36 14.35
CA ALA A 314 -59.51 -142.43 13.31
C ALA A 314 -59.63 -143.84 12.69
N PHE A 315 -58.48 -144.50 12.44
CA PHE A 315 -58.47 -145.89 11.96
C PHE A 315 -59.03 -146.88 13.00
N ALA A 316 -58.64 -146.75 14.27
CA ALA A 316 -59.13 -147.64 15.33
C ALA A 316 -60.63 -147.45 15.63
N GLU A 317 -61.16 -146.23 15.51
CA GLU A 317 -62.59 -145.93 15.66
C GLU A 317 -63.40 -146.51 14.49
N ALA A 318 -62.93 -146.35 13.25
CA ALA A 318 -63.56 -146.91 12.05
C ALA A 318 -63.55 -148.45 12.07
N GLU A 319 -62.45 -149.06 12.54
CA GLU A 319 -62.33 -150.51 12.66
C GLU A 319 -63.22 -151.07 13.79
N ARG A 320 -63.37 -150.36 14.92
CA ARG A 320 -64.34 -150.70 15.97
C ARG A 320 -65.78 -150.61 15.48
N GLN A 321 -66.16 -149.54 14.77
CA GLN A 321 -67.51 -149.40 14.24
C GLN A 321 -67.83 -150.50 13.21
N ARG A 322 -66.86 -150.90 12.38
CA ARG A 322 -67.00 -152.03 11.46
C ARG A 322 -67.21 -153.34 12.23
N LYS A 323 -66.45 -153.59 13.31
CA LYS A 323 -66.58 -154.80 14.13
C LYS A 323 -67.91 -154.87 14.89
N VAL A 324 -68.40 -153.75 15.41
CA VAL A 324 -69.72 -153.67 16.08
C VAL A 324 -70.85 -153.92 15.09
N LYS A 325 -70.79 -153.37 13.87
CA LYS A 325 -71.79 -153.63 12.83
C LYS A 325 -71.76 -155.09 12.35
N LEU A 326 -70.58 -155.72 12.27
CA LEU A 326 -70.45 -157.12 11.88
C LEU A 326 -71.02 -158.06 12.95
N VAL A 327 -70.72 -157.82 14.23
CA VAL A 327 -71.26 -158.61 15.35
C VAL A 327 -72.77 -158.40 15.52
N ALA A 328 -73.30 -157.21 15.25
CA ALA A 328 -74.75 -156.97 15.24
C ALA A 328 -75.44 -157.73 14.10
N ALA A 329 -74.83 -157.74 12.90
CA ALA A 329 -75.36 -158.47 11.75
C ALA A 329 -75.29 -160.00 11.93
N GLU A 330 -74.21 -160.53 12.53
CA GLU A 330 -74.11 -161.94 12.92
C GLU A 330 -75.16 -162.31 13.98
N ARG A 331 -75.38 -161.46 14.99
CA ARG A 331 -76.39 -161.71 16.03
C ARG A 331 -77.81 -161.75 15.46
N ASP A 332 -78.12 -160.86 14.51
CA ASP A 332 -79.45 -160.81 13.88
C ASP A 332 -79.64 -161.97 12.88
N ALA A 333 -78.56 -162.43 12.21
CA ALA A 333 -78.57 -163.63 11.37
C ALA A 333 -78.73 -164.93 12.18
N ASP A 334 -78.03 -165.06 13.31
CA ASP A 334 -78.15 -166.21 14.22
C ASP A 334 -79.53 -166.25 14.89
N ALA A 335 -80.11 -165.10 15.23
CA ALA A 335 -81.48 -165.01 15.76
C ALA A 335 -82.52 -165.46 14.72
N ALA A 336 -82.34 -165.11 13.45
CA ALA A 336 -83.21 -165.55 12.35
C ALA A 336 -83.06 -167.05 12.08
N LEU A 337 -81.84 -167.59 12.08
CA LEU A 337 -81.56 -169.01 11.85
C LEU A 337 -82.16 -169.90 12.97
N VAL A 338 -82.04 -169.47 14.23
CA VAL A 338 -82.62 -170.21 15.38
C VAL A 338 -84.15 -170.16 15.37
N ALA A 339 -84.74 -169.06 14.92
CA ALA A 339 -86.20 -168.97 14.75
C ALA A 339 -86.70 -169.91 13.64
N GLU A 340 -86.00 -169.98 12.50
CA GLU A 340 -86.40 -170.80 11.36
C GLU A 340 -86.20 -172.31 11.63
N ILE A 341 -85.15 -172.69 12.36
CA ILE A 341 -84.91 -174.08 12.79
C ILE A 341 -85.98 -174.55 13.79
N LYS A 342 -86.35 -173.72 14.78
CA LYS A 342 -87.41 -174.07 15.74
C LYS A 342 -88.78 -174.17 15.08
N ASP A 343 -89.08 -173.33 14.09
CA ASP A 343 -90.35 -173.38 13.37
C ASP A 343 -90.43 -174.62 12.45
N ALA A 344 -89.29 -175.03 11.87
CA ALA A 344 -89.17 -176.27 11.09
C ALA A 344 -89.26 -177.52 11.97
N GLU A 345 -88.66 -177.53 13.16
CA GLU A 345 -88.77 -178.65 14.12
C GLU A 345 -90.18 -178.77 14.71
N ALA A 346 -90.87 -177.66 15.00
CA ALA A 346 -92.26 -177.65 15.44
C ALA A 346 -93.21 -178.23 14.38
N LYS A 347 -92.99 -177.89 13.11
CA LYS A 347 -93.76 -178.45 11.97
C LYS A 347 -93.47 -179.94 11.76
N LYS A 348 -92.23 -180.39 11.99
CA LYS A 348 -91.85 -181.81 11.90
C LYS A 348 -92.46 -182.65 13.04
N GLN A 349 -92.43 -182.15 14.27
CA GLN A 349 -93.07 -182.83 15.41
C GLN A 349 -94.60 -182.87 15.30
N SER A 350 -95.22 -181.81 14.75
CA SER A 350 -96.67 -181.83 14.45
C SER A 350 -97.02 -182.88 13.39
N ALA A 351 -96.22 -183.02 12.34
CA ALA A 351 -96.41 -184.03 11.31
C ALA A 351 -96.18 -185.46 11.82
N GLU A 352 -95.22 -185.67 12.72
CA GLU A 352 -95.01 -186.98 13.36
C GLU A 352 -96.15 -187.36 14.32
N HIS A 353 -96.76 -186.38 15.01
CA HIS A 353 -97.97 -186.65 15.79
C HIS A 353 -99.20 -186.93 14.91
N ALA A 354 -99.31 -186.30 13.74
CA ALA A 354 -100.34 -186.61 12.75
C ALA A 354 -100.19 -188.03 12.16
N ALA A 355 -98.98 -188.60 12.15
CA ALA A 355 -98.72 -189.95 11.66
C ALA A 355 -98.98 -191.06 12.70
N LYS A 356 -98.92 -190.76 14.00
CA LYS A 356 -99.06 -191.76 15.08
C LYS A 356 -100.48 -191.95 15.64
N GLN A 357 -101.49 -191.23 15.15
CA GLN A 357 -102.91 -191.45 15.51
C GLN A 357 -103.75 -192.02 14.36
N ARG A 358 -103.10 -192.68 13.39
CA ARG A 358 -103.75 -193.50 12.36
C ARG A 358 -103.17 -194.92 12.36
N ILE A 359 -103.24 -195.58 13.50
CA ILE A 359 -103.48 -197.01 13.78
C ILE A 359 -104.11 -197.01 15.18
#